data_AF-A0A6F9XQC3-F1
#
_entry.id   AF-A0A6F9XQC3-F1
#
_cell.length_a   1.000
_cell.length_b   1.000
_cell.length_c   1.000
_cell.angle_alpha   90.00
_cell.angle_beta   90.00
_cell.angle_gamma   90.00
#
_symmetry.space_group_name_H-M   'P 1'
#
loop_
_entity.id
_entity.type
_entity.pdbx_description
1 polymer ?
#
loop_
_entity_poly.entity_id
_entity_poly.type
_entity_poly.pdbx_seq_one_letter_code
_entity_poly.pdbx_strand_id
1 'polypeptide(L)'
;MQTPADLNNKQVKLTKGDIRNMYIRSWFLLGSFNFERAQNMGYCFTMIPAIKRLYKPGKERNEALVRHMEWFNTHPWLTAPIFGVTAAMEEEKANGGNIDGTAIAAMKIGLMGPLAGVG
;
A
#
# COMPACT_ATOMS: atom_id res chain seq x y z
N MET A 1 8.11 27.91 27.00
CA MET A 1 8.33 29.19 26.31
C MET A 1 8.03 28.94 24.84
N GLN A 2 7.04 29.65 24.30
CA GLN A 2 6.31 29.40 23.04
C GLN A 2 7.27 29.32 21.83
N THR A 3 6.97 28.55 20.77
CA THR A 3 6.08 29.10 19.74
C THR A 3 5.49 28.06 18.77
N PRO A 4 4.38 28.46 18.12
CA PRO A 4 3.38 27.60 17.49
C PRO A 4 3.74 27.32 16.04
N ALA A 5 3.43 26.12 15.58
CA ALA A 5 3.35 25.84 14.15
C ALA A 5 2.05 25.11 13.86
N ASP A 6 0.95 25.84 14.02
CA ASP A 6 -0.18 25.74 13.08
C ASP A 6 0.33 26.13 11.68
N LEU A 7 1.18 25.29 11.09
CA LEU A 7 1.44 25.30 9.66
C LEU A 7 0.43 24.32 9.08
N ASN A 8 -0.72 24.87 8.70
CA ASN A 8 -1.59 24.52 7.57
C ASN A 8 -1.12 23.36 6.65
N ASN A 9 -0.86 22.17 7.21
CA ASN A 9 -0.32 21.04 6.48
C ASN A 9 -1.53 20.25 6.02
N LYS A 10 -1.88 20.41 4.75
CA LYS A 10 -3.04 19.75 4.13
C LYS A 10 -2.74 18.26 4.06
N GLN A 11 -2.95 17.56 5.18
CA GLN A 11 -2.69 16.12 5.30
C GLN A 11 -3.39 15.39 4.16
N VAL A 12 -2.62 14.65 3.39
CA VAL A 12 -3.16 13.85 2.30
C VAL A 12 -3.75 12.60 2.94
N LYS A 13 -5.07 12.44 2.82
CA LYS A 13 -5.80 11.30 3.38
C LYS A 13 -6.45 10.47 2.28
N LEU A 14 -6.45 9.17 2.49
CA LEU A 14 -7.22 8.22 1.71
C LEU A 14 -8.71 8.50 1.91
N THR A 15 -9.43 8.49 0.80
CA THR A 15 -10.88 8.65 0.84
C THR A 15 -11.58 7.32 0.74
N LYS A 16 -12.85 7.28 1.14
CA LYS A 16 -13.72 6.13 0.91
C LYS A 16 -13.78 5.71 -0.57
N GLY A 17 -13.61 6.68 -1.49
CA GLY A 17 -13.52 6.42 -2.92
C GLY A 17 -12.26 5.65 -3.32
N ASP A 18 -11.11 5.91 -2.70
CA ASP A 18 -9.89 5.14 -2.94
C ASP A 18 -10.05 3.72 -2.46
N ILE A 19 -10.54 3.55 -1.23
CA ILE A 19 -10.71 2.24 -0.60
C ILE A 19 -11.67 1.38 -1.42
N ARG A 20 -12.80 1.94 -1.89
CA ARG A 20 -13.72 1.22 -2.78
C ARG A 20 -13.06 0.85 -4.11
N ASN A 21 -12.23 1.74 -4.66
CA ASN A 21 -11.53 1.46 -5.90
C ASN A 21 -10.45 0.38 -5.73
N MET A 22 -9.71 0.40 -4.62
CA MET A 22 -8.81 -0.68 -4.22
C MET A 22 -9.57 -1.99 -4.09
N TYR A 23 -10.72 -1.99 -3.39
CA TYR A 23 -11.57 -3.18 -3.24
C TYR A 23 -12.02 -3.75 -4.58
N ILE A 24 -12.44 -2.92 -5.54
CA ILE A 24 -12.81 -3.41 -6.88
C ILE A 24 -11.60 -3.98 -7.61
N ARG A 25 -10.43 -3.33 -7.51
CA ARG A 25 -9.19 -3.79 -8.15
C ARG A 25 -8.65 -5.08 -7.53
N SER A 26 -8.89 -5.35 -6.25
CA SER A 26 -8.40 -6.56 -5.59
C SER A 26 -9.01 -7.86 -6.13
N TRP A 27 -10.20 -7.80 -6.77
CA TRP A 27 -10.77 -8.96 -7.47
C TRP A 27 -9.88 -9.47 -8.60
N PHE A 28 -9.02 -8.62 -9.15
CA PHE A 28 -8.09 -8.95 -10.22
C PHE A 28 -6.69 -9.32 -9.70
N LEU A 29 -6.53 -9.58 -8.40
CA LEU A 29 -5.23 -9.89 -7.79
C LEU A 29 -4.54 -11.10 -8.46
N LEU A 30 -5.29 -12.15 -8.77
CA LEU A 30 -4.78 -13.34 -9.46
C LEU A 30 -4.69 -13.18 -10.99
N GLY A 31 -5.20 -12.08 -11.55
CA GLY A 31 -5.29 -11.88 -13.01
C GLY A 31 -3.92 -11.76 -13.71
N SER A 32 -2.86 -11.48 -12.95
CA SER A 32 -1.49 -11.34 -13.45
C SER A 32 -0.49 -12.20 -12.67
N PHE A 33 -0.93 -13.39 -12.23
CA PHE A 33 -0.05 -14.31 -11.53
C PHE A 33 1.13 -14.72 -12.43
N ASN A 34 2.34 -14.70 -11.89
CA ASN A 34 3.55 -15.08 -12.61
C ASN A 34 4.49 -15.90 -11.71
N PHE A 35 5.33 -16.76 -12.28
CA PHE A 35 6.22 -17.62 -11.50
C PHE A 35 7.41 -16.89 -10.87
N GLU A 36 7.79 -15.71 -11.39
CA GLU A 36 8.92 -14.94 -10.86
C GLU A 36 8.56 -14.26 -9.53
N ARG A 37 7.35 -13.70 -9.44
CA ARG A 37 6.92 -12.79 -8.36
C ARG A 37 5.48 -13.00 -7.88
N ALA A 38 4.85 -14.11 -8.27
CA ALA A 38 3.51 -14.53 -7.86
C ALA A 38 2.44 -13.45 -8.14
N GLN A 39 1.83 -12.88 -7.10
CA GLN A 39 0.69 -11.96 -7.18
C GLN A 39 1.10 -10.48 -7.11
N ASN A 40 2.40 -10.16 -7.21
CA ASN A 40 2.93 -8.81 -7.03
C ASN A 40 2.29 -7.75 -7.96
N MET A 41 2.03 -8.10 -9.22
CA MET A 41 1.45 -7.18 -10.20
C MET A 41 0.00 -6.83 -9.86
N GLY A 42 -0.78 -7.80 -9.42
CA GLY A 42 -2.15 -7.58 -8.93
C GLY A 42 -2.16 -6.77 -7.63
N TYR A 43 -1.17 -6.99 -6.76
CA TYR A 43 -0.98 -6.19 -5.55
C TYR A 43 -0.71 -4.72 -5.89
N CYS A 44 0.28 -4.48 -6.76
CA CYS A 44 0.62 -3.14 -7.21
C CYS A 44 -0.58 -2.46 -7.86
N PHE A 45 -1.30 -3.15 -8.75
CA PHE A 45 -2.52 -2.64 -9.38
C PHE A 45 -3.58 -2.21 -8.38
N THR A 46 -3.78 -2.99 -7.32
CA THR A 46 -4.71 -2.68 -6.22
C THR A 46 -4.31 -1.40 -5.49
N MET A 47 -3.01 -1.15 -5.29
CA MET A 47 -2.48 0.01 -4.56
C MET A 47 -2.39 1.31 -5.37
N ILE A 48 -2.41 1.25 -6.71
CA ILE A 48 -2.35 2.42 -7.60
C ILE A 48 -3.25 3.61 -7.18
N PRO A 49 -4.54 3.47 -6.83
CA PRO A 49 -5.38 4.60 -6.43
C PRO A 49 -4.87 5.29 -5.17
N ALA A 50 -4.46 4.51 -4.15
CA ALA A 50 -3.88 5.03 -2.92
C ALA A 50 -2.56 5.76 -3.23
N ILE A 51 -1.65 5.15 -3.97
CA ILE A 51 -0.36 5.74 -4.32
C ILE A 51 -0.54 7.03 -5.13
N LYS A 52 -1.46 7.07 -6.10
CA LYS A 52 -1.77 8.27 -6.90
C LYS A 52 -2.33 9.42 -6.06
N ARG A 53 -3.03 9.08 -4.97
CA ARG A 53 -3.57 10.06 -4.02
C ARG A 53 -2.46 10.65 -3.17
N LEU A 54 -1.65 9.77 -2.60
CA LEU A 54 -0.63 10.07 -1.60
C LEU A 54 0.59 10.77 -2.21
N TYR A 55 1.01 10.36 -3.40
CA TYR A 55 2.22 10.86 -4.05
C TYR A 55 1.93 11.56 -5.38
N LYS A 56 2.50 12.76 -5.55
CA LYS A 56 2.51 13.45 -6.84
C LYS A 56 3.38 12.68 -7.86
N PRO A 57 3.16 12.87 -9.18
CA PRO A 57 4.06 12.32 -10.20
C PRO A 57 5.51 12.71 -9.92
N GLY A 58 6.41 11.74 -9.80
CA GLY A 58 7.80 11.98 -9.42
C GLY A 58 8.51 10.74 -8.90
N LYS A 59 9.71 10.94 -8.35
CA LYS A 59 10.59 9.87 -7.85
C LYS A 59 9.94 9.08 -6.71
N GLU A 60 9.36 9.74 -5.72
CA GLU A 60 8.74 9.10 -4.55
C GLU A 60 7.58 8.18 -4.94
N ARG A 61 6.78 8.59 -5.92
CA ARG A 61 5.69 7.77 -6.45
C ARG A 61 6.21 6.52 -7.13
N ASN A 62 7.30 6.64 -7.89
CA ASN A 62 7.92 5.49 -8.54
C ASN A 62 8.51 4.53 -7.50
N GLU A 63 9.14 5.04 -6.45
CA GLU A 63 9.64 4.24 -5.33
C GLU A 63 8.52 3.47 -4.62
N ALA A 64 7.39 4.13 -4.33
CA ALA A 64 6.22 3.47 -3.74
C ALA A 64 5.67 2.35 -4.63
N LEU A 65 5.58 2.57 -5.95
CA LEU A 65 5.16 1.54 -6.91
C LEU A 65 6.13 0.35 -6.95
N VAL A 66 7.45 0.61 -6.90
CA VAL A 66 8.47 -0.45 -6.88
C VAL A 66 8.35 -1.31 -5.62
N ARG A 67 8.16 -0.71 -4.44
CA ARG A 67 7.95 -1.48 -3.19
C ARG A 67 6.73 -2.40 -3.28
N HIS A 68 5.64 -1.94 -3.90
CA HIS A 68 4.46 -2.77 -4.05
C HIS A 68 4.57 -3.83 -5.16
N MET A 69 5.59 -3.75 -6.03
CA MET A 69 5.96 -4.80 -7.00
C MET A 69 6.90 -5.86 -6.43
N GLU A 70 7.29 -5.77 -5.15
CA GLU A 70 8.02 -6.84 -4.47
C GLU A 70 7.18 -8.11 -4.36
N TRP A 71 7.87 -9.24 -4.21
CA TRP A 71 7.28 -10.57 -4.14
C TRP A 71 6.10 -10.61 -3.15
N PHE A 72 4.99 -11.19 -3.60
CA PHE A 72 3.78 -11.30 -2.79
C PHE A 72 3.00 -12.52 -3.20
N ASN A 73 2.66 -13.38 -2.23
CA ASN A 73 1.82 -14.53 -2.46
C ASN A 73 1.02 -14.86 -1.19
N THR A 74 -0.30 -14.79 -1.26
CA THR A 74 -1.19 -15.17 -0.16
C THR A 74 -2.55 -15.63 -0.69
N HIS A 75 -3.41 -16.08 0.22
CA HIS A 75 -4.77 -16.48 -0.12
C HIS A 75 -5.60 -15.26 -0.57
N PRO A 76 -6.14 -15.24 -1.80
CA PRO A 76 -6.77 -14.05 -2.40
C PRO A 76 -7.92 -13.43 -1.60
N TRP A 77 -8.65 -14.24 -0.84
CA TRP A 77 -9.81 -13.78 -0.08
C TRP A 77 -9.44 -13.10 1.25
N LEU A 78 -8.23 -13.33 1.75
CA LEU A 78 -7.72 -12.79 3.02
C LEU A 78 -6.70 -11.66 2.83
N THR A 79 -6.61 -11.08 1.63
CA THR A 79 -5.64 -10.00 1.32
C THR A 79 -6.07 -8.62 1.80
N ALA A 80 -7.38 -8.41 2.06
CA ALA A 80 -7.93 -7.10 2.39
C ALA A 80 -7.27 -6.42 3.62
N PRO A 81 -6.97 -7.13 4.72
CA PRO A 81 -6.24 -6.54 5.85
C PRO A 81 -4.83 -6.07 5.47
N ILE A 82 -4.13 -6.80 4.60
CA ILE A 82 -2.77 -6.44 4.15
C ILE A 82 -2.82 -5.13 3.34
N PHE A 83 -3.77 -5.01 2.43
CA PHE A 83 -3.98 -3.77 1.67
C PHE A 83 -4.31 -2.59 2.59
N GLY A 84 -5.19 -2.78 3.57
CA GLY A 84 -5.57 -1.73 4.51
C GLY A 84 -4.40 -1.22 5.35
N VAL A 85 -3.64 -2.13 5.95
CA VAL A 85 -2.48 -1.77 6.79
C VAL A 85 -1.39 -1.09 5.95
N THR A 86 -1.04 -1.66 4.81
CA THR A 86 0.01 -1.06 3.96
C THR A 86 -0.41 0.30 3.40
N ALA A 87 -1.68 0.50 3.04
CA ALA A 87 -2.19 1.80 2.60
C ALA A 87 -2.15 2.85 3.72
N ALA A 88 -2.46 2.46 4.97
CA ALA A 88 -2.35 3.35 6.12
C ALA A 88 -0.88 3.75 6.40
N MET A 89 0.05 2.80 6.29
CA MET A 89 1.48 3.11 6.45
C MET A 89 2.02 4.00 5.33
N GLU A 90 1.56 3.82 4.09
CA GLU A 90 1.88 4.73 2.97
C GLU A 90 1.29 6.13 3.21
N GLU A 91 0.08 6.23 3.77
CA GLU A 91 -0.53 7.52 4.14
C GLU A 91 0.29 8.24 5.21
N GLU A 92 0.72 7.55 6.25
CA GLU A 92 1.56 8.12 7.29
C GLU A 92 2.92 8.55 6.73
N LYS A 93 3.55 7.74 5.88
CA LYS A 93 4.80 8.09 5.19
C LYS A 93 4.64 9.35 4.33
N ALA A 94 3.55 9.43 3.53
CA ALA A 94 3.28 10.58 2.66
C ALA A 94 3.02 11.88 3.44
N ASN A 95 2.52 11.77 4.68
CA ASN A 95 2.30 12.91 5.57
C ASN A 95 3.55 13.32 6.38
N GLY A 96 4.72 12.71 6.10
CA GLY A 96 5.98 13.02 6.79
C GLY A 96 6.18 12.26 8.11
N GLY A 97 5.41 11.19 8.34
CA GLY A 97 5.64 10.27 9.44
C GLY A 97 6.97 9.52 9.30
N ASN A 98 7.53 9.07 10.42
CA ASN A 98 8.82 8.39 10.47
C ASN A 98 8.70 6.90 10.08
N ILE A 99 8.09 6.62 8.92
CA ILE A 99 7.95 5.27 8.36
C ILE A 99 8.90 5.11 7.18
N ASP A 100 9.85 4.18 7.32
CA ASP A 100 10.69 3.78 6.20
C ASP A 100 9.94 2.88 5.22
N GLY A 101 10.29 2.96 3.94
CA GLY A 101 9.71 2.11 2.91
C GLY A 101 9.97 0.62 3.15
N THR A 102 11.12 0.29 3.72
CA THR A 102 11.45 -1.10 4.09
C THR A 102 10.52 -1.64 5.18
N ALA A 103 10.03 -0.79 6.09
CA ALA A 103 9.07 -1.19 7.12
C ALA A 103 7.71 -1.57 6.51
N ILE A 104 7.29 -0.88 5.45
CA ILE A 104 6.05 -1.20 4.71
C ILE A 104 6.18 -2.56 4.02
N ALA A 105 7.31 -2.81 3.38
CA ALA A 105 7.64 -4.10 2.78
C ALA A 105 7.69 -5.24 3.83
N ALA A 106 8.36 -4.99 4.96
CA ALA A 106 8.44 -5.94 6.06
C ALA A 106 7.06 -6.26 6.64
N MET A 107 6.18 -5.27 6.80
CA MET A 107 4.81 -5.49 7.26
C MET A 107 4.02 -6.35 6.27
N LYS A 108 4.13 -6.06 4.97
CA LYS A 108 3.53 -6.86 3.89
C LYS A 108 3.97 -8.32 3.98
N ILE A 109 5.28 -8.58 4.09
CA ILE A 109 5.84 -9.94 4.20
C ILE A 109 5.39 -10.61 5.50
N GLY A 110 5.41 -9.90 6.62
CA GLY A 110 5.03 -10.42 7.93
C GLY A 110 3.57 -10.85 8.02
N LEU A 111 2.65 -10.12 7.36
CA LEU A 111 1.23 -10.50 7.28
C LEU A 111 0.96 -11.63 6.29
N MET A 112 1.82 -11.77 5.29
CA MET A 112 1.61 -12.70 4.20
C MET A 112 1.63 -14.17 4.66
N GLY A 113 2.55 -14.53 5.57
CA GLY A 113 2.67 -15.89 6.10
C GLY A 113 1.43 -16.37 6.88
N PRO A 114 1.01 -15.66 7.95
CA PRO A 114 -0.16 -16.02 8.73
C PRO A 114 -1.45 -16.06 7.89
N LEU A 115 -1.66 -15.08 7.01
CA LEU A 115 -2.88 -15.02 6.19
C LEU A 115 -2.87 -16.01 5.02
N ALA A 116 -1.70 -16.44 4.55
CA ALA A 116 -1.59 -17.54 3.60
C ALA A 116 -1.83 -18.91 4.25
N GLY A 117 -1.52 -19.08 5.54
CA GLY A 117 -1.71 -20.34 6.25
C GLY A 117 -3.13 -20.56 6.77
N VAL A 118 -3.85 -19.48 7.12
CA VAL A 118 -5.25 -19.55 7.57
C VAL A 118 -6.24 -19.61 6.40
N GLY A 119 -5.89 -19.01 5.27
CA GLY A 119 -6.75 -18.90 4.09
C GLY A 119 -6.73 -20.10 3.17
#